data_AF-A0A7J2JGS7-F1
#
_entry.id   AF-A0A7J2JGS7-F1
#
_cell.length_a   1.000
_cell.length_b   1.000
_cell.length_c   1.000
_cell.angle_alpha   90.00
_cell.angle_beta   90.00
_cell.angle_gamma   90.00
#
_symmetry.space_group_name_H-M   'P 1'
#
loop_
_entity.id
_entity.type
_entity.pdbx_description
1 polymer ?
#
loop_
_entity_poly.entity_id
_entity_poly.type
_entity_poly.pdbx_seq_one_letter_code
_entity_poly.pdbx_strand_id
1 'polypeptide(L)' 'MKEVAKRVLEKSFNLKPGETLLVITDTVKKPIGEALFQAGLEMGAEALLAV' A
#
# COMPACT_ATOMS: atom_id res chain seq x y z
N MET A 1 -7.22 10.25 0.99
CA MET A 1 -6.77 8.87 1.29
C MET A 1 -5.36 8.58 0.77
N LYS A 2 -5.05 8.90 -0.48
CA LYS A 2 -3.75 8.60 -1.11
C LYS A 2 -2.51 9.12 -0.36
N GLU A 3 -2.51 10.38 0.06
CA GLU A 3 -1.41 10.96 0.85
C GLU A 3 -1.23 10.30 2.23
N VAL A 4 -2.34 9.87 2.85
CA VAL A 4 -2.30 9.15 4.13
C VAL A 4 -1.69 7.77 3.93
N ALA A 5 -2.08 7.05 2.87
CA ALA A 5 -1.53 5.75 2.52
C ALA A 5 -0.02 5.82 2.26
N LYS A 6 0.44 6.79 1.44
CA LYS A 6 1.89 7.03 1.23
C LYS A 6 2.61 7.31 2.53
N ARG A 7 2.07 8.19 3.38
CA ARG A 7 2.69 8.53 4.66
C ARG A 7 2.77 7.33 5.61
N VAL A 8 1.77 6.45 5.62
CA VAL A 8 1.83 5.20 6.39
C VAL A 8 2.95 4.30 5.87
N LEU A 9 3.02 4.06 4.56
CA LEU A 9 4.07 3.22 3.97
C LEU A 9 5.48 3.80 4.18
N GLU A 10 5.61 5.13 4.11
CA GLU A 10 6.89 5.81 4.32
C GLU A 10 7.31 5.83 5.80
N LYS A 11 6.40 6.16 6.73
CA LYS A 11 6.76 6.42 8.13
C LYS A 11 6.62 5.20 9.04
N SER A 12 5.67 4.32 8.76
CA SER A 12 5.41 3.14 9.59
C SER A 12 6.11 1.89 9.05
N PHE A 13 6.25 1.77 7.73
CA PHE A 13 6.88 0.61 7.09
C PHE A 13 8.27 0.94 6.55
N ASN A 14 8.60 2.23 6.38
CA ASN A 14 9.86 2.66 5.75
C ASN A 14 10.09 2.03 4.37
N LEU A 15 8.99 1.79 3.64
CA LEU A 15 8.98 1.07 2.37
C LEU A 15 9.96 1.69 1.36
N LYS A 16 10.78 0.85 0.73
CA LYS A 16 11.77 1.24 -0.27
C LYS A 16 11.36 0.80 -1.67
N PRO A 17 11.79 1.54 -2.72
CA PRO A 17 11.62 1.09 -4.09
C PRO A 17 12.25 -0.30 -4.30
N GLY A 18 11.56 -1.17 -5.04
CA GLY A 18 11.97 -2.55 -5.31
C GLY A 18 11.62 -3.57 -4.23
N GLU A 19 11.13 -3.15 -3.06
CA GLU A 19 10.63 -4.09 -2.04
C GLU A 19 9.24 -4.63 -2.40
N THR A 20 8.91 -5.82 -1.90
CA THR A 20 7.59 -6.40 -2.07
C THR A 20 6.62 -5.89 -1.00
N LEU A 21 5.45 -5.39 -1.41
CA LEU A 21 4.36 -4.99 -0.53
C LEU A 21 3.14 -5.91 -0.75
N LEU A 22 2.74 -6.66 0.28
CA LEU A 22 1.50 -7.43 0.25
C LEU A 22 0.42 -6.73 1.08
N VAL A 23 -0.66 -6.33 0.43
CA VAL A 23 -1.85 -5.78 1.09
C VAL A 23 -2.92 -6.86 1.14
N ILE A 24 -3.40 -7.18 2.35
CA ILE A 24 -4.51 -8.11 2.58
C ILE A 24 -5.65 -7.33 3.23
N THR A 25 -6.85 -7.43 2.69
CA THR A 25 -8.01 -6.70 3.18
C THR A 25 -9.30 -7.49 3.03
N ASP A 26 -10.36 -7.07 3.69
CA ASP A 26 -11.71 -7.62 3.49
C ASP A 26 -12.51 -6.74 2.51
N THR A 27 -13.65 -7.25 2.04
CA THR A 27 -14.49 -6.55 1.06
C THR A 27 -15.03 -5.21 1.57
N VAL A 28 -15.21 -5.04 2.89
CA VAL A 28 -15.68 -3.80 3.50
C VAL A 28 -14.58 -2.73 3.50
N LYS A 29 -13.33 -3.13 3.72
CA LYS A 29 -12.15 -2.25 3.78
C LYS A 29 -11.36 -2.18 2.48
N LYS A 30 -11.84 -2.84 1.43
CA LYS A 30 -11.25 -2.81 0.09
C LYS A 30 -10.78 -1.41 -0.37
N PRO A 31 -11.54 -0.30 -0.18
CA PRO A 31 -11.06 1.03 -0.58
C PRO A 31 -9.78 1.48 0.13
N ILE A 32 -9.57 1.07 1.39
CA ILE A 32 -8.35 1.36 2.15
C ILE A 32 -7.20 0.49 1.64
N GLY A 33 -7.45 -0.81 1.42
CA GLY A 33 -6.46 -1.72 0.86
C GLY A 33 -5.98 -1.27 -0.52
N GLU A 34 -6.91 -0.87 -1.39
CA GLU A 34 -6.59 -0.30 -2.72
C GLU A 34 -5.75 0.98 -2.60
N ALA A 35 -6.04 1.86 -1.63
CA ALA A 35 -5.25 3.06 -1.42
C ALA A 35 -3.80 2.75 -1.02
N LEU A 36 -3.57 1.73 -0.17
CA LEU A 36 -2.23 1.28 0.21
C LEU A 36 -1.51 0.59 -0.96
N PHE A 37 -2.21 -0.27 -1.70
CA PHE A 37 -1.67 -0.94 -2.88
C PHE A 37 -1.18 0.07 -3.93
N GLN A 38 -2.02 1.05 -4.28
CA GLN A 38 -1.65 2.09 -5.25
C GLN A 38 -0.51 2.98 -4.74
N ALA A 39 -0.51 3.32 -3.45
CA ALA A 39 0.58 4.08 -2.86
C ALA A 39 1.92 3.33 -2.93
N GLY A 40 1.92 2.01 -2.71
CA GLY A 40 3.11 1.17 -2.84
C GLY A 40 3.66 1.15 -4.27
N LEU A 41 2.81 0.95 -5.28
CA LEU A 41 3.21 1.01 -6.69
C LEU A 41 3.87 2.35 -7.04
N GLU A 42 3.28 3.46 -6.60
CA GLU A 42 3.83 4.79 -6.85
C GLU A 42 5.13 5.09 -6.12
N MET A 43 5.38 4.41 -5.00
CA MET A 43 6.66 4.46 -4.27
C MET A 43 7.71 3.53 -4.89
N GLY A 44 7.37 2.81 -5.97
CA GLY A 44 8.27 1.92 -6.70
C GLY A 44 8.39 0.53 -6.10
N ALA A 45 7.49 0.13 -5.20
CA ALA A 45 7.44 -1.23 -4.66
C ALA A 45 6.74 -2.19 -5.64
N GLU A 46 7.07 -3.48 -5.54
CA GLU A 46 6.29 -4.54 -6.16
C GLU A 46 5.10 -4.87 -5.26
N ALA A 47 3.95 -4.25 -5.54
CA ALA A 47 2.77 -4.38 -4.71
C ALA A 47 1.82 -5.49 -5.20
N LEU A 48 1.19 -6.19 -4.26
CA LEU A 48 0.11 -7.15 -4.48
C LEU A 48 -1.08 -6.84 -3.56
N LEU A 49 -2.30 -7.12 -4.02
CA LEU A 49 -3.53 -6.96 -3.25
C LEU A 49 -4.33 -8.27 -3.25
N ALA A 50 -4.59 -8.80 -2.05
CA ALA A 50 -5.51 -9.90 -1.81
C ALA A 50 -6.74 -9.38 -1.04
N VAL A 51 -7.93 -9.80 -1.50
CA VAL A 51 -9.25 -9.39 -0.97
C VAL A 51 -10.01 -10.63 -0.49
#